data_AF-A0A851HYQ5-F1
#
_entry.id   AF-A0A851HYQ5-F1
#
_cell.length_a   1.000
_cell.length_b   1.000
_cell.length_c   1.000
_cell.angle_alpha   90.00
_cell.angle_beta   90.00
_cell.angle_gamma   90.00
#
_symmetry.space_group_name_H-M   'P 1'
#
loop_
_entity.id
_entity.type
_entity.pdbx_description
1 polymer ?
#
loop_
_entity_poly.entity_id
_entity_poly.type
_entity_poly.pdbx_seq_one_letter_code
_entity_poly.pdbx_strand_id
1 'polypeptide(L)'
;MSNNVHPLQEATVHLLDTLYRDKHLAVTSAMLTIQNGHYPSVQAILETLRRYEDEELVVRFIESNGELVEEAREYIANEQAKREAGTTDQIEQTSFADIFGAAFQTVKPFELLKGVRLSEIEDAFTKALTELCGEELSVSIGGMEKEDSWREQVNLQLGVVARSNNR
;
A
#
# COMPACT_ATOMS: atom_id res chain seq x y z
N MET A 1 16.23 0.55 -24.69
CA MET A 1 15.10 1.22 -25.37
C MET A 1 14.41 2.04 -24.30
N SER A 2 14.38 3.35 -24.48
CA SER A 2 14.06 4.34 -23.46
C SER A 2 12.63 4.14 -22.95
N ASN A 3 12.49 3.60 -21.73
CA ASN A 3 11.22 3.59 -21.03
C ASN A 3 10.82 5.06 -20.84
N ASN A 4 9.85 5.55 -21.60
CA ASN A 4 9.31 6.91 -21.43
C ASN A 4 8.63 6.96 -20.06
N VAL A 5 9.38 7.39 -19.05
CA VAL A 5 8.84 7.70 -17.74
C VAL A 5 7.93 8.92 -17.91
N HIS A 6 6.70 8.82 -17.45
CA HIS A 6 5.75 9.92 -17.50
C HIS A 6 6.26 11.05 -16.59
N PRO A 7 6.20 12.34 -16.99
CA PRO A 7 6.73 13.45 -16.18
C PRO A 7 6.19 13.48 -14.75
N LEU A 8 4.90 13.15 -14.58
CA LEU A 8 4.29 12.98 -13.25
C LEU A 8 5.00 11.90 -12.42
N GLN A 9 5.41 10.76 -13.00
CA GLN A 9 6.10 9.70 -12.26
C GLN A 9 7.43 10.17 -11.68
N GLU A 10 8.19 10.97 -12.43
CA GLU A 10 9.44 11.57 -11.96
C GLU A 10 9.18 12.61 -10.87
N ALA A 11 8.23 13.51 -11.10
CA ALA A 11 7.89 14.58 -10.16
C ALA A 11 7.42 14.04 -8.80
N THR A 12 6.71 12.90 -8.79
CA THR A 12 6.11 12.37 -7.56
C THR A 12 7.08 11.56 -6.70
N VAL A 13 8.29 11.23 -7.18
CA VAL A 13 9.22 10.35 -6.45
C VAL A 13 9.56 10.89 -5.06
N HIS A 14 10.00 12.15 -5.00
CA HIS A 14 10.39 12.78 -3.74
C HIS A 14 9.18 12.95 -2.81
N LEU A 15 8.02 13.33 -3.35
CA LEU A 15 6.81 13.49 -2.54
C LEU A 15 6.46 12.17 -1.84
N LEU A 16 6.38 11.08 -2.59
CA LEU A 16 5.96 9.79 -2.07
C LEU A 16 6.99 9.20 -1.09
N ASP A 17 8.28 9.42 -1.31
CA ASP A 17 9.32 9.02 -0.35
C ASP A 17 9.20 9.82 0.96
N THR A 18 9.00 11.14 0.90
CA THR A 18 8.77 12.00 2.08
C THR A 18 7.50 11.63 2.85
N LEU A 19 6.40 11.36 2.15
CA LEU A 19 5.14 10.94 2.79
C LEU A 19 5.30 9.60 3.54
N TYR A 20 6.15 8.71 3.04
CA TYR A 20 6.45 7.43 3.68
C TYR A 20 7.47 7.55 4.83
N ARG A 21 8.63 8.17 4.58
CA ARG A 21 9.76 8.20 5.51
C ARG A 21 9.64 9.26 6.60
N ASP A 22 9.14 10.44 6.25
CA ASP A 22 9.18 11.59 7.16
C ASP A 22 7.84 11.80 7.86
N LYS A 23 6.73 11.56 7.15
CA LYS A 23 5.37 11.71 7.70
C LYS A 23 4.79 10.41 8.28
N HIS A 24 5.41 9.27 7.99
CA HIS A 24 4.96 7.94 8.43
C HIS A 24 3.47 7.67 8.13
N LEU A 25 2.98 8.16 7.00
CA LEU A 25 1.59 7.96 6.61
C LEU A 25 1.32 6.50 6.23
N ALA A 26 0.04 6.12 6.22
CA ALA A 26 -0.36 4.78 5.81
C ALA A 26 0.12 4.48 4.38
N VAL A 27 0.86 3.38 4.21
CA VAL A 27 1.52 3.05 2.95
C VAL A 27 0.50 2.88 1.83
N THR A 28 0.74 3.54 0.69
CA THR A 28 -0.01 3.33 -0.55
C THR A 28 0.80 2.51 -1.54
N SER A 29 0.13 1.96 -2.57
CA SER A 29 0.77 1.23 -3.66
C SER A 29 1.87 2.04 -4.34
N ALA A 30 1.66 3.35 -4.52
CA ALA A 30 2.65 4.23 -5.13
C ALA A 30 3.90 4.43 -4.26
N MET A 31 3.73 4.60 -2.95
CA MET A 31 4.85 4.70 -2.00
C MET A 31 5.67 3.41 -1.96
N LEU A 32 5.00 2.25 -1.95
CA LEU A 32 5.66 0.94 -1.93
C LEU A 32 6.47 0.69 -3.21
N THR A 33 5.98 1.14 -4.37
CA THR A 33 6.70 0.99 -5.64
C THR A 33 7.99 1.80 -5.64
N ILE A 34 7.98 2.99 -5.04
CA ILE A 34 9.18 3.82 -4.87
C ILE A 34 10.17 3.22 -3.90
N GLN A 35 9.73 2.65 -2.77
CA GLN A 35 10.64 1.96 -1.84
C GLN A 35 11.35 0.78 -2.51
N ASN A 36 10.74 0.15 -3.50
CA ASN A 36 11.33 -0.93 -4.28
C ASN A 36 12.21 -0.45 -5.45
N GLY A 37 12.45 0.86 -5.58
CA GLY A 37 13.30 1.43 -6.63
C GLY A 37 12.65 1.49 -8.02
N HIS A 38 11.32 1.49 -8.08
CA HIS A 38 10.56 1.54 -9.33
C HIS A 38 9.66 2.79 -9.40
N TYR A 39 9.30 3.19 -10.62
CA TYR A 39 8.32 4.26 -10.84
C TYR A 39 6.89 3.73 -10.68
N PRO A 40 6.05 4.37 -9.84
CA PRO A 40 4.66 3.97 -9.65
C PRO A 40 3.81 4.31 -10.88
N SER A 41 2.71 3.60 -11.11
CA SER A 41 1.80 3.93 -12.21
C SER A 41 1.13 5.30 -11.97
N VAL A 42 0.79 6.00 -13.06
CA VAL A 42 0.10 7.29 -13.01
C VAL A 42 -1.21 7.18 -12.20
N GLN A 43 -1.94 6.08 -12.35
CA GLN A 43 -3.15 5.83 -11.56
C GLN A 43 -2.87 5.73 -10.05
N ALA A 44 -1.85 4.95 -9.65
CA ALA A 44 -1.49 4.79 -8.24
C ALA A 44 -1.02 6.11 -7.60
N ILE A 45 -0.34 6.95 -8.39
CA ILE A 45 0.03 8.31 -7.99
C ILE A 45 -1.23 9.14 -7.71
N LEU A 46 -2.16 9.20 -8.66
CA LEU A 46 -3.39 10.00 -8.51
C LEU A 46 -4.27 9.52 -7.34
N GLU A 47 -4.36 8.21 -7.11
CA GLU A 47 -5.04 7.66 -5.94
C GLU A 47 -4.37 8.07 -4.63
N THR A 48 -3.03 8.13 -4.60
CA THR A 48 -2.27 8.56 -3.42
C THR A 48 -2.46 10.06 -3.16
N LEU A 49 -2.42 10.89 -4.21
CA LEU A 49 -2.67 12.32 -4.11
C LEU A 49 -4.10 12.60 -3.61
N ARG A 50 -5.10 11.87 -4.13
CA ARG A 50 -6.49 11.99 -3.66
C ARG A 50 -6.64 11.56 -2.21
N ARG A 51 -5.96 10.48 -1.78
CA ARG A 51 -6.06 9.97 -0.42
C ARG A 51 -5.52 10.94 0.62
N TYR A 52 -4.52 11.74 0.25
CA TYR A 52 -3.84 12.69 1.10
C TYR A 52 -4.06 14.12 0.63
N GLU A 53 -5.24 14.41 0.07
CA GLU A 53 -5.53 15.73 -0.51
C GLU A 53 -5.46 16.88 0.49
N ASP A 54 -5.67 16.58 1.78
CA ASP A 54 -5.57 17.54 2.88
C ASP A 54 -4.13 17.70 3.44
N GLU A 55 -3.17 16.88 3.01
CA GLU A 55 -1.80 16.96 3.49
C GLU A 55 -1.06 18.12 2.82
N GLU A 56 -0.45 19.00 3.62
CA GLU A 56 0.19 20.24 3.13
C GLU A 56 1.22 19.99 2.01
N LEU A 57 1.96 18.88 2.09
CA LEU A 57 2.93 18.50 1.06
C LEU A 57 2.27 18.12 -0.26
N VAL A 58 1.12 17.45 -0.19
CA VAL A 58 0.33 17.04 -1.35
C VAL A 58 -0.36 18.25 -1.97
N VAL A 59 -0.93 19.14 -1.15
CA VAL A 59 -1.51 20.42 -1.61
C VAL A 59 -0.46 21.23 -2.37
N ARG A 60 0.71 21.47 -1.77
CA ARG A 60 1.80 22.21 -2.43
C ARG A 60 2.28 21.54 -3.71
N PHE A 61 2.32 20.20 -3.73
CA PHE A 61 2.69 19.46 -4.94
C PHE A 61 1.67 19.64 -6.06
N ILE A 62 0.38 19.55 -5.75
CA ILE A 62 -0.71 19.76 -6.72
C ILE A 62 -0.70 21.20 -7.22
N GLU A 63 -0.49 22.20 -6.36
CA GLU A 63 -0.38 23.59 -6.77
C GLU A 63 0.82 23.82 -7.71
N SER A 64 1.95 23.14 -7.44
CA SER A 64 3.18 23.29 -8.24
C SER A 64 3.17 22.50 -9.55
N ASN A 65 2.36 21.44 -9.64
CA ASN A 65 2.33 20.50 -10.77
C ASN A 65 0.92 20.29 -11.33
N GLY A 66 0.01 21.25 -11.12
CA GLY A 66 -1.42 21.10 -11.40
C GLY A 66 -1.71 20.70 -12.85
N GLU A 67 -0.99 21.27 -13.81
CA GLU A 67 -1.10 20.92 -15.23
C GLU A 67 -0.81 19.44 -15.49
N LEU A 68 0.25 18.88 -14.88
CA LEU A 68 0.61 17.47 -15.03
C LEU A 68 -0.40 16.52 -14.37
N VAL A 69 -0.98 16.95 -13.25
CA VAL A 69 -2.00 16.18 -12.52
C VAL A 69 -3.30 16.13 -13.32
N GLU A 70 -3.72 17.26 -13.90
CA GLU A 70 -4.92 17.33 -14.73
C GLU A 70 -4.73 16.61 -16.07
N GLU A 71 -3.58 16.75 -16.74
CA GLU A 71 -3.25 15.98 -17.95
C GLU A 71 -3.31 14.48 -17.68
N ALA A 72 -2.76 14.03 -16.55
CA ALA A 72 -2.81 12.63 -16.13
C ALA A 72 -4.25 12.15 -15.84
N ARG A 73 -5.11 13.01 -15.27
CA ARG A 73 -6.53 12.70 -15.03
C ARG A 73 -7.29 12.57 -16.34
N GLU A 74 -7.10 13.50 -17.27
CA GLU A 74 -7.71 13.47 -18.60
C GLU A 74 -7.25 12.26 -19.42
N TYR A 75 -5.96 11.90 -19.34
CA TYR A 75 -5.43 10.72 -19.99
C TYR A 75 -6.13 9.44 -19.51
N ILE A 76 -6.30 9.28 -18.20
CA ILE A 76 -7.00 8.11 -17.63
C ILE A 76 -8.49 8.12 -17.99
N ALA A 77 -9.16 9.28 -17.94
CA ALA A 77 -10.56 9.39 -18.30
C ALA A 77 -10.80 9.02 -19.78
N ASN A 78 -9.91 9.45 -20.68
CA ASN A 78 -9.97 9.11 -22.10
C ASN A 78 -9.65 7.63 -22.38
N GLU A 79 -8.73 7.01 -21.63
CA GLU A 79 -8.47 5.57 -21.67
C GLU A 79 -9.70 4.76 -21.23
N GLN A 80 -10.38 5.18 -20.15
CA GLN A 80 -11.60 4.53 -19.66
C GLN A 80 -12.76 4.67 -20.65
N ALA A 81 -13.01 5.88 -21.18
CA ALA A 81 -14.07 6.12 -22.15
C ALA A 81 -13.88 5.32 -23.46
N LYS A 82 -12.62 5.12 -23.89
CA LYS A 82 -12.31 4.27 -25.06
C LYS A 82 -12.57 2.78 -24.81
N ARG A 83 -12.36 2.31 -23.58
CA ARG A 83 -12.69 0.92 -23.19
C ARG A 83 -14.19 0.70 -23.11
N GLU A 84 -14.94 1.67 -22.60
CA GLU A 84 -16.40 1.62 -22.51
C GLU A 84 -17.11 1.74 -23.87
N ALA A 85 -16.54 2.48 -24.82
CA ALA A 85 -17.08 2.59 -26.18
C ALA A 85 -16.73 1.40 -27.10
N GLY A 86 -15.86 0.49 -26.66
CA GLY A 86 -15.18 -0.49 -27.52
C GLY A 86 -15.49 -1.97 -27.30
N THR A 87 -16.30 -2.40 -26.32
CA THR A 87 -16.60 -3.84 -26.15
C THR A 87 -17.90 -4.10 -25.39
N THR A 88 -18.96 -4.41 -26.14
CA THR A 88 -20.05 -5.28 -25.67
C THR A 88 -19.57 -6.72 -25.86
N ASP A 89 -18.88 -7.27 -24.88
CA ASP A 89 -18.82 -8.72 -24.59
C ASP A 89 -17.75 -8.97 -23.52
N GLN A 90 -18.18 -9.68 -22.47
CA GLN A 90 -17.35 -10.21 -21.39
C GLN A 90 -16.68 -9.15 -20.50
N ILE A 91 -17.40 -8.75 -19.46
CA ILE A 91 -16.77 -8.42 -18.18
C ILE A 91 -16.20 -9.75 -17.63
N GLU A 92 -15.11 -10.23 -18.24
CA GLU A 92 -14.08 -10.86 -17.43
C GLU A 92 -13.62 -9.74 -16.49
N GLN A 93 -13.93 -9.89 -15.21
CA GLN A 93 -13.13 -9.27 -14.16
C GLN A 93 -11.69 -9.65 -14.48
N THR A 94 -10.99 -8.80 -15.22
CA THR A 94 -9.58 -8.99 -15.54
C THR A 94 -8.93 -8.95 -14.18
N SER A 95 -8.62 -10.11 -13.63
CA SER A 95 -8.06 -10.18 -12.29
C SER A 95 -6.74 -9.44 -12.37
N PHE A 96 -6.32 -8.83 -11.26
CA PHE A 96 -5.02 -8.15 -11.18
C PHE A 96 -3.86 -9.07 -11.62
N ALA A 97 -4.06 -10.39 -11.64
CA ALA A 97 -3.12 -11.40 -12.12
C ALA A 97 -3.02 -11.49 -13.65
N ASP A 98 -4.04 -11.08 -14.41
CA ASP A 98 -4.10 -11.24 -15.87
C ASP A 98 -3.38 -10.12 -16.63
N ILE A 99 -3.24 -8.94 -16.00
CA ILE A 99 -2.48 -7.79 -16.56
C ILE A 99 -0.98 -7.93 -16.28
N PHE A 100 -0.61 -8.63 -15.20
CA PHE A 100 0.76 -8.77 -14.73
C PHE A 100 1.14 -10.26 -14.70
N GLY A 101 1.27 -10.86 -15.88
CA GLY A 101 1.51 -12.29 -16.03
C GLY A 101 2.65 -12.81 -15.14
N ALA A 102 2.37 -13.91 -14.41
CA ALA A 102 3.25 -14.85 -13.71
C ALA A 102 4.43 -14.36 -12.83
N ALA A 103 4.79 -13.07 -12.86
CA ALA A 103 5.94 -12.49 -12.17
C ALA A 103 5.53 -11.74 -10.89
N PHE A 104 4.24 -11.42 -10.73
CA PHE A 104 3.67 -10.88 -9.50
C PHE A 104 2.95 -11.98 -8.75
N GLN A 105 3.64 -12.66 -7.83
CA GLN A 105 2.93 -13.27 -6.71
C GLN A 105 2.47 -12.10 -5.83
N THR A 106 1.21 -11.69 -5.95
CA THR A 106 0.58 -10.83 -4.95
C THR A 106 0.68 -11.55 -3.61
N VAL A 107 1.51 -11.00 -2.74
CA VAL A 107 1.73 -11.53 -1.40
C VAL A 107 0.46 -11.26 -0.62
N LYS A 108 -0.46 -12.23 -0.59
CA LYS A 108 -1.68 -12.17 0.21
C LYS A 108 -1.31 -12.37 1.67
N PRO A 109 -1.21 -11.32 2.50
CA PRO A 109 -0.62 -11.45 3.83
C PRO A 109 -1.45 -12.37 4.73
N PHE A 110 -2.77 -12.42 4.50
CA PHE A 110 -3.67 -13.36 5.18
C PHE A 110 -3.31 -14.82 4.90
N GLU A 111 -3.03 -15.17 3.64
CA GLU A 111 -2.66 -16.54 3.26
C GLU A 111 -1.25 -16.90 3.75
N LEU A 112 -0.32 -15.94 3.74
CA LEU A 112 1.01 -16.14 4.33
C LEU A 112 0.93 -16.39 5.84
N LEU A 113 0.17 -15.56 6.57
CA LEU A 113 0.02 -15.68 8.01
C LEU A 113 -0.71 -16.97 8.41
N LYS A 114 -1.63 -17.49 7.59
CA LYS A 114 -2.22 -18.83 7.79
C LYS A 114 -1.21 -19.97 7.67
N GLY A 115 -0.13 -19.77 6.93
CA GLY A 115 0.94 -20.75 6.78
C GLY A 115 1.90 -20.83 7.98
N VAL A 116 1.84 -19.84 8.88
CA VAL A 116 2.69 -19.73 10.07
C VAL A 116 1.88 -20.08 11.31
N ARG A 117 2.49 -20.74 12.30
CA ARG A 117 1.79 -21.06 13.55
C ARG A 117 1.55 -19.78 14.34
N LEU A 118 0.35 -19.60 14.88
CA LEU A 118 0.01 -18.42 15.70
C LEU A 118 1.00 -18.19 16.85
N SER A 119 1.46 -19.26 17.50
CA SER A 119 2.47 -19.18 18.57
C SER A 119 3.79 -18.57 18.10
N GLU A 120 4.22 -18.85 16.87
CA GLU A 120 5.45 -18.29 16.32
C GLU A 120 5.31 -16.79 16.05
N ILE A 121 4.12 -16.37 15.63
CA ILE A 121 3.79 -14.95 15.42
C ILE A 121 3.71 -14.22 16.77
N GLU A 122 3.03 -14.82 17.76
CA GLU A 122 2.94 -14.33 19.14
C GLU A 122 4.31 -14.19 19.80
N ASP A 123 5.18 -15.17 19.65
CA ASP A 123 6.56 -15.15 20.17
C ASP A 123 7.37 -14.02 19.53
N ALA A 124 7.24 -13.83 18.21
CA ALA A 124 7.92 -12.75 17.49
C ALA A 124 7.44 -11.36 17.97
N PHE A 125 6.13 -11.15 18.10
CA PHE A 125 5.58 -9.90 18.64
C PHE A 125 5.98 -9.69 20.10
N THR A 126 5.94 -10.74 20.91
CA THR A 126 6.32 -10.72 22.32
C THR A 126 7.77 -10.27 22.49
N LYS A 127 8.68 -10.85 21.71
CA LYS A 127 10.10 -10.51 21.75
C LYS A 127 10.32 -9.06 21.33
N ALA A 128 9.73 -8.62 20.22
CA ALA A 128 9.89 -7.26 19.71
C ALA A 128 9.35 -6.20 20.67
N LEU A 129 8.15 -6.43 21.24
CA LEU A 129 7.56 -5.49 22.19
C LEU A 129 8.29 -5.47 23.54
N THR A 130 8.78 -6.62 24.02
CA THR A 130 9.62 -6.69 25.23
C THR A 130 10.90 -5.89 25.06
N GLU A 131 11.56 -6.03 23.91
CA GLU A 131 12.79 -5.30 23.58
C GLU A 131 12.55 -3.78 23.50
N LEU A 132 11.46 -3.36 22.85
CA LEU A 132 11.11 -1.95 22.70
C LEU A 132 10.70 -1.28 24.01
N CYS A 133 9.94 -1.98 24.85
CA CYS A 133 9.40 -1.42 26.09
C CYS A 133 10.36 -1.58 27.28
N GLY A 134 11.38 -2.45 27.18
CA GLY A 134 12.29 -2.75 28.29
C GLY A 134 11.61 -3.48 29.46
N GLU A 135 10.40 -4.00 29.25
CA GLU A 135 9.60 -4.73 30.22
C GLU A 135 9.23 -6.11 29.65
N GLU A 136 9.15 -7.11 30.51
CA GLU A 136 8.76 -8.47 30.10
C GLU A 136 7.26 -8.48 29.76
N LEU A 137 6.95 -8.47 28.47
CA LEU A 137 5.58 -8.49 27.94
C LEU A 137 5.26 -9.87 27.39
N SER A 138 3.98 -10.17 27.26
CA SER A 138 3.47 -11.34 26.55
C SER A 138 2.34 -10.89 25.63
N VAL A 139 2.39 -11.33 24.37
CA VAL A 139 1.39 -11.02 23.35
C VAL A 139 0.63 -12.29 23.01
N SER A 140 -0.70 -12.17 22.89
CA SER A 140 -1.58 -13.23 22.41
C SER A 140 -2.46 -12.70 21.28
N ILE A 141 -2.68 -13.49 20.24
CA ILE A 141 -3.56 -13.15 19.12
C ILE A 141 -4.96 -13.72 19.43
N GLY A 142 -5.91 -12.85 19.74
CA GLY A 142 -7.30 -13.21 20.03
C GLY A 142 -8.14 -13.47 18.78
N GLY A 143 -7.72 -12.94 17.63
CA GLY A 143 -8.43 -13.09 16.36
C GLY A 143 -7.62 -12.56 15.19
N MET A 144 -7.80 -13.19 14.03
CA MET A 144 -7.23 -12.75 12.76
C MET A 144 -8.36 -12.66 11.74
N GLU A 145 -8.65 -11.44 11.30
CA GLU A 145 -9.71 -11.15 10.35
C GLU A 145 -9.12 -10.70 9.03
N LYS A 146 -9.65 -11.27 7.95
CA LYS A 146 -9.41 -10.78 6.60
C LYS A 146 -10.29 -9.55 6.41
N GLU A 147 -9.70 -8.43 6.06
CA GLU A 147 -10.49 -7.27 5.66
C GLU A 147 -10.99 -7.49 4.22
N ASP A 148 -12.29 -7.37 3.99
CA ASP A 148 -12.91 -7.37 2.65
C ASP A 148 -12.65 -6.03 1.94
N SER A 149 -11.40 -5.56 2.00
CA SER A 149 -10.96 -4.37 1.30
C SER A 149 -10.00 -4.75 0.17
N TRP A 150 -10.01 -3.92 -0.86
CA TRP A 150 -9.06 -3.93 -1.98
C TRP A 150 -7.60 -3.70 -1.55
N ARG A 151 -7.37 -3.36 -0.27
CA ARG A 151 -6.05 -3.25 0.34
C ARG A 151 -5.79 -4.58 1.00
N GLU A 152 -4.85 -5.35 0.47
CA GLU A 152 -4.47 -6.67 1.01
C GLU A 152 -3.93 -6.54 2.45
N GLN A 153 -4.84 -6.47 3.42
CA GLN A 153 -4.59 -6.17 4.83
C GLN A 153 -5.13 -7.30 5.70
N VAL A 154 -4.53 -7.44 6.87
CA VAL A 154 -4.94 -8.40 7.90
C VAL A 154 -5.08 -7.65 9.20
N ASN A 155 -6.24 -7.78 9.81
CA ASN A 155 -6.51 -7.20 11.11
C ASN A 155 -6.25 -8.26 12.18
N LEU A 156 -5.30 -7.98 13.07
CA LEU A 156 -4.96 -8.83 14.20
C LEU A 156 -5.49 -8.19 15.48
N GLN A 157 -6.31 -8.92 16.22
CA GLN A 157 -6.71 -8.55 17.57
C GLN A 157 -5.63 -9.06 18.54
N LEU A 158 -4.89 -8.13 19.15
CA LEU A 158 -3.80 -8.45 20.07
C LEU A 158 -4.21 -8.19 21.51
N GLY A 159 -3.98 -9.17 22.38
CA GLY A 159 -3.93 -9.00 23.83
C GLY A 159 -2.48 -8.87 24.27
N VAL A 160 -2.17 -7.86 25.08
CA VAL A 160 -0.82 -7.65 25.63
C VAL A 160 -0.92 -7.62 27.15
N VAL A 161 -0.10 -8.42 27.82
CA VAL A 161 -0.04 -8.46 29.28
C VAL A 161 1.41 -8.32 29.75
N ALA A 162 1.63 -7.49 30.77
CA ALA A 162 2.91 -7.43 31.45
C ALA A 162 3.07 -8.68 32.32
N ARG A 163 4.21 -9.37 32.20
CA ARG A 163 4.57 -10.44 33.13
C ARG A 163 5.16 -9.81 34.37
N SER A 164 4.31 -9.63 35.38
CA SER A 164 4.82 -9.33 36.72
C SER A 164 5.55 -10.56 37.25
N ASN A 165 6.88 -10.47 37.36
CA ASN A 165 7.62 -11.39 38.21
C ASN A 165 7.16 -11.16 39.65
N ASN A 166 6.23 -11.98 40.14
CA ASN A 166 5.97 -12.10 41.57
C ASN A 166 7.26 -12.61 42.22
N ARG A 167 8.07 -11.66 42.72
CA ARG A 167 9.08 -11.93 43.74
C ARG A 167 8.44 -12.08 45.10
#